data_AF-A0A7X3UEK0-F1
#
_entry.id   AF-A0A7X3UEK0-F1
#
_cell.length_a   1.000
_cell.length_b   1.000
_cell.length_c   1.000
_cell.angle_alpha   90.00
_cell.angle_beta   90.00
_cell.angle_gamma   90.00
#
_symmetry.space_group_name_H-M   'P 1'
#
loop_
_entity.id
_entity.type
_entity.pdbx_description
1 polymer ?
#
loop_
_entity_poly.entity_id
_entity_poly.type
_entity_poly.pdbx_seq_one_letter_code
_entity_poly.pdbx_strand_id
1 'polypeptide(L)'
;PRSMFVGVGIVIGVYLLINIALLRMLPMSEIVGAELAVARAVESLLGPLAETVITAFLTGFLIVGINLGYMFAARVIYAMSTDGLFFRQCRRVNRGGTPTAALVASLAATIVFLLFSGSFVRLVEALAFFTVVNYAILFLSVFILRRKEPDLPRPYRAWGYPWTTALTLAGALAFLAGNVIGGTGVSLTALGVVVLSSPLYLLFRRINTERDRKEAG
;
A
#
# COMPACT_ATOMS: atom_id res chain seq x y z
N PRO A 1 5.00 11.06 18.83
CA PRO A 1 5.97 11.54 17.81
C PRO A 1 7.37 10.94 17.94
N ARG A 2 7.96 10.83 19.15
CA ARG A 2 9.31 10.28 19.34
C ARG A 2 9.47 8.85 18.83
N SER A 3 8.47 7.98 19.07
CA SER A 3 8.46 6.60 18.57
C SER A 3 8.51 6.51 17.04
N MET A 4 7.80 7.39 16.31
CA MET A 4 7.84 7.43 14.85
C MET A 4 9.22 7.83 14.32
N PHE A 5 9.85 8.88 14.88
CA PHE A 5 11.18 9.31 14.44
C PHE A 5 12.24 8.25 14.68
N VAL A 6 12.23 7.61 15.86
CA VAL A 6 13.18 6.54 16.19
C VAL A 6 12.93 5.32 15.30
N GLY A 7 11.68 4.90 15.13
CA GLY A 7 11.33 3.75 14.28
C GLY A 7 11.76 3.95 12.83
N VAL A 8 11.40 5.08 12.22
CA VAL A 8 11.81 5.40 10.84
C VAL A 8 13.33 5.51 10.73
N GLY A 9 14.00 6.13 11.70
CA GLY A 9 15.46 6.23 11.72
C GLY A 9 16.16 4.87 11.77
N ILE A 10 15.66 3.93 12.58
CA ILE A 10 16.19 2.56 12.65
C ILE A 10 15.99 1.85 11.31
N VAL A 11 14.80 1.96 10.70
CA VAL A 11 14.53 1.32 9.40
C VAL A 11 15.47 1.87 8.32
N ILE A 12 15.69 3.18 8.27
CA ILE A 12 16.64 3.81 7.35
C ILE A 12 18.05 3.27 7.59
N GLY A 13 18.50 3.22 8.85
CA GLY A 13 19.83 2.72 9.20
C GLY A 13 20.05 1.27 8.76
N VAL A 14 19.12 0.37 9.10
CA VAL A 14 19.19 -1.04 8.69
C VAL A 14 19.17 -1.19 7.17
N TYR A 15 18.30 -0.45 6.48
CA TYR A 15 18.21 -0.50 5.02
C TYR A 15 19.52 -0.06 4.36
N LEU A 16 20.13 1.04 4.81
CA LEU A 16 21.40 1.52 4.29
C LEU A 16 22.54 0.53 4.56
N LEU A 17 22.60 -0.05 5.76
CA LEU A 17 23.62 -1.03 6.12
C LEU A 17 23.55 -2.28 5.23
N ILE A 18 22.34 -2.80 4.97
CA ILE A 18 22.14 -3.95 4.08
C ILE A 18 22.58 -3.59 2.66
N ASN A 19 22.16 -2.45 2.12
CA ASN A 19 22.56 -2.05 0.76
C ASN A 19 24.08 -1.84 0.62
N ILE A 20 24.72 -1.23 1.63
CA ILE A 20 26.18 -1.08 1.65
C ILE A 20 26.87 -2.46 1.67
N ALA A 21 26.37 -3.40 2.48
CA ALA A 21 26.91 -4.76 2.53
C ALA A 21 26.79 -5.45 1.16
N LEU A 22 25.62 -5.37 0.52
CA LEU A 22 25.39 -5.94 -0.82
C LEU A 22 26.35 -5.37 -1.86
N LEU A 23 26.50 -4.04 -1.90
CA LEU A 23 27.39 -3.37 -2.86
C LEU A 23 28.87 -3.65 -2.61
N ARG A 24 29.27 -4.05 -1.40
CA ARG A 24 30.64 -4.49 -1.10
C ARG A 24 30.87 -5.96 -1.41
N MET A 25 29.81 -6.77 -1.45
CA MET A 25 29.91 -8.22 -1.61
C MET A 25 29.74 -8.66 -3.06
N LEU A 26 28.88 -7.99 -3.84
CA LEU A 26 28.61 -8.37 -5.22
C LEU A 26 28.95 -7.23 -6.19
N PRO A 27 29.52 -7.56 -7.36
CA PRO A 27 29.60 -6.60 -8.45
C PRO A 27 28.18 -6.23 -8.91
N MET A 28 28.00 -4.99 -9.39
CA MET A 28 26.69 -4.46 -9.78
C MET A 28 25.97 -5.34 -10.83
N SER A 29 26.73 -6.03 -11.69
CA SER A 29 26.21 -6.96 -12.68
C SER A 29 25.47 -8.17 -12.10
N GLU A 30 25.83 -8.62 -10.89
CA GLU A 30 25.17 -9.75 -10.22
C GLU A 30 23.96 -9.31 -9.38
N ILE A 31 23.91 -8.02 -9.01
CA ILE A 31 22.76 -7.42 -8.33
C ILE A 31 21.64 -7.16 -9.32
N VAL A 32 21.99 -6.72 -10.54
CA VAL A 32 21.03 -6.45 -11.61
C VAL A 32 20.45 -7.75 -12.15
N GLY A 33 19.19 -8.04 -11.81
CA GLY A 33 18.44 -9.21 -12.29
C GLY A 33 18.30 -10.34 -11.27
N ALA A 34 18.95 -10.26 -10.11
CA ALA A 34 18.75 -11.21 -9.04
C ALA A 34 17.42 -10.93 -8.31
N GLU A 35 16.47 -11.87 -8.36
CA GLU A 35 15.22 -11.78 -7.59
C GLU A 35 15.47 -11.76 -6.07
N LEU A 36 16.55 -12.40 -5.62
CA LEU A 36 16.99 -12.48 -4.22
C LEU A 36 18.47 -12.11 -4.08
N ALA A 37 18.81 -10.85 -4.32
CA ALA A 37 20.18 -10.34 -4.20
C ALA A 37 20.86 -10.66 -2.85
N VAL A 38 20.07 -10.68 -1.76
CA VAL A 38 20.57 -11.02 -0.41
C VAL A 38 20.93 -12.50 -0.29
N ALA A 39 20.13 -13.41 -0.85
CA ALA A 39 20.44 -14.84 -0.80
C ALA A 39 21.73 -15.14 -1.59
N ARG A 40 21.88 -14.53 -2.77
CA ARG A 40 23.09 -14.63 -3.60
C ARG A 40 24.33 -14.06 -2.90
N ALA A 41 24.18 -12.95 -2.18
CA ALA A 41 25.26 -12.39 -1.37
C ALA A 41 25.76 -13.38 -0.32
N VAL A 42 24.84 -14.09 0.33
CA VAL A 42 25.18 -15.01 1.40
C VAL A 42 25.81 -16.29 0.86
N GLU A 43 25.37 -16.78 -0.30
CA GLU A 43 26.01 -17.89 -1.00
C GLU A 43 27.52 -17.63 -1.20
N SER A 44 27.89 -16.42 -1.63
CA SER A 44 29.28 -16.05 -1.88
C SER A 44 30.18 -16.09 -0.63
N LEU A 45 29.61 -16.03 0.58
CA LEU A 45 30.34 -15.97 1.85
C LEU A 45 30.34 -17.29 2.62
N LEU A 46 29.18 -17.95 2.65
CA LEU A 46 28.87 -19.05 3.57
C LEU A 46 28.56 -20.36 2.83
N GLY A 47 28.59 -20.33 1.49
CA GLY A 47 28.35 -21.47 0.63
C GLY A 47 26.85 -21.77 0.38
N PRO A 48 26.57 -22.80 -0.41
CA PRO A 48 25.21 -23.08 -0.94
C PRO A 48 24.19 -23.51 0.14
N LEU A 49 24.66 -24.08 1.25
CA LEU A 49 23.77 -24.41 2.38
C LEU A 49 23.18 -23.16 3.04
N ALA A 50 23.95 -22.08 3.14
CA ALA A 50 23.48 -20.84 3.74
C ALA A 50 22.46 -20.11 2.86
N GLU A 51 22.64 -20.16 1.53
CA GLU A 51 21.67 -19.66 0.56
C GLU A 51 20.31 -20.34 0.74
N THR A 52 20.30 -21.67 0.83
CA THR A 52 19.05 -22.45 0.94
C THR A 52 18.29 -22.11 2.22
N VAL A 53 19.00 -22.01 3.35
CA VAL A 53 18.39 -21.67 4.65
C VAL A 53 17.79 -20.27 4.62
N ILE A 54 18.50 -19.30 4.06
CA ILE A 54 18.03 -17.91 3.98
C ILE A 54 16.87 -17.78 3.02
N THR A 55 16.92 -18.42 1.85
CA THR A 55 15.82 -18.42 0.88
C THR A 55 14.57 -19.06 1.47
N ALA A 56 14.70 -20.18 2.21
CA ALA A 56 13.58 -20.80 2.92
C ALA A 56 12.98 -19.86 3.99
N PHE A 57 13.84 -19.20 4.78
CA PHE A 57 13.41 -18.24 5.78
C PHE A 57 12.69 -17.04 5.16
N LEU A 58 13.26 -16.43 4.12
CA LEU A 58 12.67 -15.29 3.41
C LEU A 58 11.34 -15.66 2.76
N THR A 59 11.25 -16.84 2.16
CA THR A 59 9.99 -17.34 1.58
C THR A 59 8.92 -17.54 2.65
N GLY A 60 9.29 -18.12 3.80
CA GLY A 60 8.38 -18.24 4.95
C GLY A 60 7.91 -16.88 5.47
N PHE A 61 8.81 -15.89 5.50
CA PHE A 61 8.47 -14.53 5.89
C PHE A 61 7.49 -13.85 4.91
N LEU A 62 7.59 -14.11 3.61
CA LEU A 62 6.64 -13.60 2.62
C LEU A 62 5.21 -14.08 2.87
N ILE A 63 5.03 -15.33 3.33
CA ILE A 63 3.71 -15.88 3.68
C ILE A 63 3.08 -15.08 4.83
N VAL A 64 3.88 -14.71 5.82
CA VAL A 64 3.44 -13.83 6.92
C VAL A 64 3.02 -12.46 6.39
N GLY A 65 3.80 -11.88 5.47
CA GLY A 65 3.47 -10.61 4.82
C GLY A 65 2.13 -10.65 4.06
N ILE A 66 1.87 -11.73 3.32
CA ILE A 66 0.61 -11.96 2.62
C ILE A 66 -0.56 -12.04 3.62
N ASN A 67 -0.40 -12.77 4.72
CA ASN A 67 -1.42 -12.88 5.75
C ASN A 67 -1.79 -11.52 6.35
N LEU A 68 -0.79 -10.71 6.71
CA LEU A 68 -0.99 -9.35 7.21
C LEU A 68 -1.73 -8.47 6.19
N GLY A 69 -1.38 -8.59 4.91
CA GLY A 69 -2.06 -7.89 3.82
C GLY A 69 -3.55 -8.22 3.75
N TYR A 70 -3.92 -9.51 3.83
CA TYR A 70 -5.32 -9.94 3.84
C TYR A 70 -6.08 -9.46 5.07
N MET A 71 -5.44 -9.48 6.25
CA MET A 71 -6.04 -8.95 7.48
C MET A 71 -6.31 -7.45 7.38
N PHE A 72 -5.44 -6.68 6.73
CA PHE A 72 -5.66 -5.26 6.48
C PHE A 72 -6.81 -5.04 5.47
N ALA A 73 -6.75 -5.70 4.31
CA ALA A 73 -7.73 -5.55 3.24
C ALA A 73 -9.17 -5.89 3.70
N ALA A 74 -9.34 -6.98 4.45
CA ALA A 74 -10.66 -7.39 4.95
C ALA A 74 -11.28 -6.34 5.89
N ARG A 75 -10.46 -5.64 6.70
CA ARG A 75 -10.94 -4.56 7.59
C ARG A 75 -11.34 -3.31 6.81
N VAL A 76 -10.59 -2.96 5.76
CA VAL A 76 -10.94 -1.83 4.88
C VAL A 76 -12.27 -2.10 4.18
N ILE A 77 -12.45 -3.29 3.58
CA ILE A 77 -13.70 -3.68 2.92
C ILE A 77 -14.87 -3.70 3.91
N TYR A 78 -14.66 -4.23 5.12
CA TYR A 78 -15.67 -4.21 6.17
C TYR A 78 -16.10 -2.79 6.57
N ALA A 79 -15.15 -1.87 6.74
CA ALA A 79 -15.44 -0.47 7.04
C ALA A 79 -16.23 0.19 5.90
N MET A 80 -15.79 0.02 4.65
CA MET A 80 -16.51 0.52 3.47
C MET A 80 -17.93 -0.04 3.38
N SER A 81 -18.14 -1.32 3.68
CA SER A 81 -19.49 -1.92 3.73
C SER A 81 -20.36 -1.38 4.86
N THR A 82 -19.75 -0.99 5.97
CA THR A 82 -20.46 -0.38 7.11
C THR A 82 -20.91 1.04 6.77
N ASP A 83 -20.10 1.78 6.02
CA ASP A 83 -20.41 3.12 5.51
C ASP A 83 -21.34 3.12 4.28
N GLY A 84 -21.83 1.94 3.84
CA GLY A 84 -22.70 1.82 2.68
C GLY A 84 -21.99 2.08 1.34
N LEU A 85 -20.67 1.97 1.30
CA LEU A 85 -19.84 2.17 0.11
C LEU A 85 -19.48 0.87 -0.61
N PHE A 86 -19.89 -0.28 -0.06
CA PHE A 86 -19.65 -1.60 -0.65
C PHE A 86 -20.80 -2.56 -0.35
N PHE A 87 -20.69 -3.82 -0.80
CA PHE A 87 -21.72 -4.84 -0.58
C PHE A 87 -22.00 -5.06 0.91
N ARG A 88 -23.27 -5.01 1.33
CA ARG A 88 -23.71 -5.20 2.72
C ARG A 88 -23.31 -6.56 3.30
N GLN A 89 -23.17 -7.59 2.46
CA GLN A 89 -22.74 -8.93 2.88
C GLN A 89 -21.36 -8.91 3.53
N CYS A 90 -20.47 -8.02 3.10
CA CYS A 90 -19.13 -7.87 3.68
C CYS A 90 -19.13 -7.15 5.04
N ARG A 91 -20.27 -6.62 5.51
CA ARG A 91 -20.48 -6.11 6.88
C ARG A 91 -20.70 -7.24 7.90
N ARG A 92 -20.98 -8.48 7.47
CA ARG A 92 -21.19 -9.59 8.42
C ARG A 92 -19.86 -10.12 8.94
N VAL A 93 -19.79 -10.26 10.27
CA VAL A 93 -18.64 -10.83 10.98
C VAL A 93 -18.98 -12.22 11.48
N ASN A 94 -18.06 -13.18 11.33
CA ASN A 94 -18.19 -14.52 11.87
C ASN A 94 -18.06 -14.51 13.42
N ARG A 95 -18.48 -15.58 14.09
CA ARG A 95 -18.25 -15.85 15.52
C ARG A 95 -16.79 -15.65 15.96
N GLY A 96 -15.83 -15.89 15.07
CA GLY A 96 -14.40 -15.64 15.32
C GLY A 96 -13.92 -14.19 15.08
N GLY A 97 -14.82 -13.20 14.97
CA GLY A 97 -14.44 -11.79 14.83
C GLY A 97 -13.89 -11.38 13.46
N THR A 98 -13.92 -12.27 12.46
CA THR A 98 -13.38 -12.01 11.11
C THR A 98 -14.50 -11.84 10.09
N PRO A 99 -14.46 -10.80 9.23
CA PRO A 99 -15.46 -10.60 8.17
C PRO A 99 -15.16 -11.52 6.97
N THR A 100 -15.68 -12.75 7.00
CA THR A 100 -15.39 -13.80 6.00
C THR A 100 -15.74 -13.37 4.57
N ALA A 101 -16.88 -12.70 4.36
CA ALA A 101 -17.28 -12.24 3.03
C ALA A 101 -16.34 -11.15 2.49
N ALA A 102 -15.80 -10.28 3.34
CA ALA A 102 -14.80 -9.29 2.96
C ALA A 102 -13.46 -9.95 2.59
N LEU A 103 -13.07 -11.01 3.30
CA LEU A 103 -11.87 -11.79 3.01
C LEU A 103 -11.97 -12.53 1.67
N VAL A 104 -13.11 -13.14 1.37
CA VAL A 104 -13.34 -13.81 0.08
C VAL A 104 -13.35 -12.78 -1.06
N ALA A 105 -13.94 -11.60 -0.84
CA ALA A 105 -13.92 -10.51 -1.82
C ALA A 105 -12.50 -10.02 -2.11
N SER A 106 -11.65 -9.85 -1.08
CA SER A 106 -10.25 -9.47 -1.28
C SER A 106 -9.45 -10.57 -1.99
N LEU A 107 -9.68 -11.85 -1.67
CA LEU A 107 -9.07 -12.98 -2.38
C LEU A 107 -9.46 -12.99 -3.87
N ALA A 108 -10.75 -12.82 -4.18
CA ALA A 108 -11.22 -12.76 -5.55
C ALA A 108 -10.58 -11.59 -6.32
N ALA A 109 -10.49 -10.42 -5.69
CA ALA A 109 -9.81 -9.26 -6.27
C ALA A 109 -8.32 -9.55 -6.55
N THR A 110 -7.61 -10.18 -5.61
CA THR A 110 -6.20 -10.58 -5.80
C THR A 110 -6.04 -11.53 -6.97
N ILE A 111 -6.90 -12.55 -7.10
CA ILE A 111 -6.83 -13.53 -8.19
C ILE A 111 -7.03 -12.84 -9.54
N VAL A 112 -8.06 -11.99 -9.67
CA VAL A 112 -8.30 -11.20 -10.87
C VAL A 112 -7.07 -10.36 -11.19
N PHE A 113 -6.55 -9.60 -10.23
CA PHE A 113 -5.41 -8.72 -10.45
C PHE A 113 -4.15 -9.50 -10.86
N LEU A 114 -3.92 -10.69 -10.31
CA LEU A 114 -2.81 -11.56 -10.67
C LEU A 114 -2.92 -12.08 -12.11
N LEU A 115 -4.12 -12.48 -12.53
CA LEU A 115 -4.38 -12.97 -13.89
C LEU A 115 -4.17 -11.89 -14.96
N PHE A 116 -4.50 -10.63 -14.65
CA PHE A 116 -4.43 -9.52 -15.62
C PHE A 116 -3.11 -8.75 -15.62
N SER A 117 -2.27 -8.85 -14.57
CA SER A 117 -1.09 -7.98 -14.47
C SER A 117 0.10 -8.44 -15.33
N GLY A 118 0.28 -9.75 -15.51
CA GLY A 118 1.29 -10.34 -16.42
C GLY A 118 2.77 -10.17 -16.00
N SER A 119 3.11 -9.32 -15.02
CA SER A 119 4.48 -9.17 -14.50
C SER A 119 4.49 -8.63 -13.06
N PHE A 120 5.38 -9.19 -12.23
CA PHE A 120 5.59 -8.74 -10.85
C PHE A 120 6.03 -7.27 -10.76
N VAL A 121 6.92 -6.83 -11.66
CA VAL A 121 7.41 -5.45 -11.69
C VAL A 121 6.25 -4.47 -11.90
N ARG A 122 5.33 -4.80 -12.82
CA ARG A 122 4.13 -3.99 -13.07
C ARG A 122 3.20 -3.90 -11.87
N LEU A 123 3.07 -4.99 -11.10
CA LEU A 123 2.30 -5.00 -9.85
C LEU A 123 2.90 -4.02 -8.83
N VAL A 124 4.22 -4.07 -8.63
CA VAL A 124 4.92 -3.19 -7.69
C VAL A 124 4.83 -1.73 -8.12
N GLU A 125 4.99 -1.45 -9.41
CA GLU A 125 4.81 -0.09 -9.97
C GLU A 125 3.40 0.45 -9.74
N ALA A 126 2.36 -0.37 -10.01
CA ALA A 126 0.97 0.01 -9.77
C ALA A 126 0.72 0.30 -8.30
N LEU A 127 1.16 -0.60 -7.40
CA LEU A 127 1.00 -0.43 -5.96
C LEU A 127 1.70 0.83 -5.45
N ALA A 128 2.92 1.10 -5.91
CA ALA A 128 3.67 2.31 -5.57
C ALA A 128 2.91 3.56 -6.02
N PHE A 129 2.39 3.56 -7.26
CA PHE A 129 1.59 4.66 -7.79
C PHE A 129 0.34 4.94 -6.95
N PHE A 130 -0.51 3.93 -6.69
CA PHE A 130 -1.71 4.10 -5.87
C PHE A 130 -1.39 4.59 -4.45
N THR A 131 -0.32 4.06 -3.85
CA THR A 131 0.11 4.48 -2.51
C THR A 131 0.51 5.95 -2.48
N VAL A 132 1.27 6.41 -3.47
CA VAL A 132 1.71 7.82 -3.55
C VAL A 132 0.53 8.76 -3.85
N VAL A 133 -0.41 8.35 -4.72
CA VAL A 133 -1.66 9.11 -4.93
C VAL A 133 -2.42 9.27 -3.62
N ASN A 134 -2.62 8.18 -2.87
CA ASN A 134 -3.30 8.22 -1.58
C ASN A 134 -2.56 9.14 -0.58
N TYR A 135 -1.23 9.09 -0.52
CA TYR A 135 -0.44 10.01 0.31
C TYR A 135 -0.59 11.47 -0.10
N ALA A 136 -0.61 11.77 -1.41
CA ALA A 136 -0.83 13.13 -1.90
C ALA A 136 -2.20 13.67 -1.47
N ILE A 137 -3.26 12.85 -1.57
CA ILE A 137 -4.61 13.19 -1.10
C ILE A 137 -4.60 13.43 0.41
N LEU A 138 -3.94 12.57 1.20
CA LEU A 138 -3.84 12.75 2.65
C LEU A 138 -3.12 14.04 3.04
N PHE A 139 -1.98 14.35 2.41
CA PHE A 139 -1.25 15.60 2.68
C PHE A 139 -2.07 16.83 2.28
N LEU A 140 -2.75 16.79 1.14
CA LEU A 140 -3.65 17.86 0.72
C LEU A 140 -4.83 18.02 1.70
N SER A 141 -5.37 16.91 2.19
CA SER A 141 -6.45 16.89 3.17
C SER A 141 -6.05 17.58 4.47
N VAL A 142 -4.79 17.46 4.90
CA VAL A 142 -4.29 18.22 6.07
C VAL A 142 -4.41 19.72 5.81
N PHE A 143 -3.96 20.24 4.66
CA PHE A 143 -4.09 21.67 4.32
C PHE A 143 -5.54 22.13 4.25
N ILE A 144 -6.42 21.33 3.65
CA ILE A 144 -7.85 21.64 3.53
C ILE A 144 -8.50 21.68 4.91
N LEU A 145 -8.25 20.67 5.76
CA LEU A 145 -8.81 20.58 7.11
C LEU A 145 -8.33 21.73 7.99
N ARG A 146 -7.08 22.20 7.78
CA ARG A 146 -6.56 23.37 8.48
C ARG A 146 -7.32 24.65 8.15
N ARG A 147 -7.86 24.77 6.93
CA ARG A 147 -8.67 25.93 6.50
C ARG A 147 -10.15 25.77 6.85
N LYS A 148 -10.71 24.57 6.69
CA LYS A 148 -12.14 24.32 6.93
C LYS A 148 -12.51 24.31 8.41
N GLU A 149 -11.65 23.73 9.24
CA GLU A 149 -11.95 23.51 10.68
C GLU A 149 -10.75 23.97 11.52
N PRO A 150 -10.47 25.28 11.59
CA PRO A 150 -9.30 25.82 12.26
C PRO A 150 -9.33 25.61 13.79
N ASP A 151 -10.52 25.64 14.40
CA ASP A 151 -10.71 25.66 15.86
C ASP A 151 -10.77 24.26 16.50
N LEU A 152 -10.69 23.19 15.70
CA LEU A 152 -10.67 21.83 16.24
C LEU A 152 -9.49 21.62 17.21
N PRO A 153 -9.71 20.99 18.38
CA PRO A 153 -8.62 20.64 19.28
C PRO A 153 -7.70 19.62 18.59
N ARG A 154 -6.42 19.98 18.43
CA ARG A 154 -5.40 19.14 17.77
C ARG A 154 -4.35 18.73 18.80
N PRO A 155 -4.47 17.54 19.41
CA PRO A 155 -3.51 17.03 20.40
C PRO A 155 -2.09 16.89 19.84
N TYR A 156 -1.97 16.72 18.52
CA TYR A 156 -0.69 16.70 17.81
C TYR A 156 -0.71 17.67 16.63
N ARG A 157 0.38 18.44 16.48
CA ARG A 157 0.64 19.29 15.32
C ARG A 157 1.90 18.78 14.64
N ALA A 158 1.83 18.61 13.31
CA ALA A 158 2.99 18.22 12.51
C ALA A 158 4.14 19.22 12.73
N TRP A 159 5.32 18.69 13.05
CA TRP A 159 6.52 19.48 13.24
C TRP A 159 6.94 20.13 11.91
N GLY A 160 7.23 21.43 11.94
CA GLY A 160 7.61 22.19 10.74
C GLY A 160 6.46 22.48 9.75
N TYR A 161 5.20 22.31 10.17
CA TYR A 161 4.06 22.75 9.36
C TYR A 161 4.10 24.27 9.13
N PRO A 162 3.84 24.79 7.92
CA PRO A 162 3.36 24.10 6.71
C PRO A 162 4.45 23.48 5.82
N TRP A 163 5.72 23.85 6.02
CA TRP A 163 6.82 23.52 5.13
C TRP A 163 7.07 22.02 4.97
N THR A 164 7.06 21.26 6.06
CA THR A 164 7.30 19.81 6.01
C THR A 164 6.22 19.08 5.20
N THR A 165 4.96 19.44 5.39
CA THR A 165 3.83 18.86 4.64
C THR A 165 3.83 19.32 3.17
N ALA A 166 4.25 20.56 2.90
CA ALA A 166 4.38 21.06 1.53
C ALA A 166 5.50 20.34 0.78
N LEU A 167 6.64 20.09 1.44
CA LEU A 167 7.77 19.36 0.87
C LEU A 167 7.38 17.90 0.52
N THR A 168 6.70 17.19 1.44
CA THR A 168 6.27 15.82 1.17
C THR A 168 5.20 15.75 0.09
N LEU A 169 4.31 16.74 0.01
CA LEU A 169 3.34 16.85 -1.07
C LEU A 169 4.03 17.12 -2.42
N ALA A 170 4.99 18.04 -2.45
CA ALA A 170 5.77 18.33 -3.67
C ALA A 170 6.54 17.09 -4.15
N GLY A 171 7.16 16.34 -3.23
CA GLY A 171 7.84 15.09 -3.55
C GLY A 171 6.91 14.01 -4.10
N ALA A 172 5.71 13.86 -3.51
CA ALA A 172 4.69 12.95 -4.02
C ALA A 172 4.23 13.34 -5.43
N LEU A 173 3.98 14.63 -5.67
CA LEU A 173 3.58 15.13 -6.99
C LEU A 173 4.71 14.98 -8.03
N ALA A 174 5.95 15.23 -7.64
CA ALA A 174 7.11 15.03 -8.51
C ALA A 174 7.29 13.55 -8.89
N PHE A 175 7.11 12.62 -7.94
CA PHE A 175 7.13 11.18 -8.22
C PHE A 175 6.03 10.79 -9.20
N LEU A 176 4.80 11.25 -8.98
CA LEU A 176 3.68 10.96 -9.88
C LEU A 176 3.91 11.53 -11.28
N ALA A 177 4.41 12.77 -11.39
CA ALA A 177 4.77 13.38 -12.66
C ALA A 177 5.87 12.59 -13.37
N GLY A 178 6.92 12.19 -12.64
CA GLY A 178 8.00 11.35 -13.17
C GLY A 178 7.50 10.00 -13.66
N ASN A 179 6.57 9.37 -12.95
CA ASN A 179 5.97 8.09 -13.34
C ASN A 179 5.13 8.22 -14.62
N VAL A 180 4.35 9.30 -14.75
CA VAL A 180 3.54 9.59 -15.94
C VAL A 180 4.42 9.92 -17.16
N ILE A 181 5.44 10.75 -16.98
CA ILE A 181 6.37 11.15 -18.06
C ILE A 181 7.26 9.97 -18.49
N GLY A 182 7.66 9.13 -17.53
CA GLY A 182 8.48 7.94 -17.76
C GLY A 182 7.81 6.83 -18.59
N GLY A 183 6.55 7.00 -18.98
CA GLY A 183 5.90 6.15 -19.98
C GLY A 183 5.57 4.74 -19.51
N THR A 184 5.46 4.49 -18.20
CA THR A 184 4.96 3.20 -17.72
C THR A 184 3.48 3.11 -18.10
N GLY A 185 3.12 2.21 -19.02
CA GLY A 185 1.71 1.96 -19.38
C GLY A 185 0.82 1.62 -18.16
N VAL A 186 1.46 1.23 -17.05
CA VAL A 186 0.88 1.01 -15.72
C VAL A 186 0.31 2.30 -15.10
N SER A 187 0.91 3.47 -15.35
CA SER A 187 0.42 4.75 -14.81
C SER A 187 -0.94 5.13 -15.40
N LEU A 188 -1.13 4.92 -16.71
CA LEU A 188 -2.39 5.18 -17.41
C LEU A 188 -3.51 4.24 -16.96
N THR A 189 -3.22 2.95 -16.77
CA THR A 189 -4.22 2.00 -16.25
C THR A 189 -4.56 2.28 -14.79
N ALA A 190 -3.58 2.64 -13.97
CA ALA A 190 -3.80 3.02 -12.58
C ALA A 190 -4.62 4.31 -12.46
N LEU A 191 -4.33 5.34 -13.28
CA LEU A 191 -5.16 6.55 -13.41
C LEU A 191 -6.58 6.21 -13.84
N GLY A 192 -6.74 5.33 -14.83
CA GLY A 192 -8.05 4.83 -15.26
C GLY A 192 -8.84 4.21 -14.12
N VAL A 193 -8.20 3.38 -13.28
CA VAL A 193 -8.82 2.77 -12.09
C VAL A 193 -9.18 3.82 -11.03
N VAL A 194 -8.33 4.82 -10.77
CA VAL A 194 -8.65 5.92 -9.85
C VAL A 194 -9.88 6.69 -10.36
N VAL A 195 -9.93 7.00 -11.66
CA VAL A 195 -11.07 7.71 -12.26
C VAL A 195 -12.32 6.84 -12.21
N LEU A 196 -12.23 5.52 -12.46
CA LEU A 196 -13.33 4.57 -12.35
C LEU A 196 -13.81 4.34 -10.90
N SER A 197 -12.95 4.57 -9.91
CA SER A 197 -13.34 4.44 -8.50
C SER A 197 -14.39 5.49 -8.10
N SER A 198 -14.38 6.67 -8.73
CA SER A 198 -15.32 7.77 -8.45
C SER A 198 -16.78 7.46 -8.86
N PRO A 199 -17.10 6.98 -10.07
CA PRO A 199 -18.46 6.57 -10.43
C PRO A 199 -18.92 5.32 -9.66
N LEU A 200 -18.02 4.38 -9.35
CA LEU A 200 -18.35 3.22 -8.50
C LEU A 200 -18.75 3.67 -7.09
N TYR A 201 -18.01 4.61 -6.50
CA TYR A 201 -18.36 5.22 -5.21
C TYR A 201 -19.76 5.84 -5.22
N LEU A 202 -20.10 6.62 -6.26
CA LEU A 202 -21.41 7.25 -6.38
C LEU A 202 -22.54 6.23 -6.61
N LEU A 203 -22.28 5.18 -7.40
CA LEU A 203 -23.23 4.12 -7.70
C LEU A 203 -23.59 3.32 -6.44
N PHE A 204 -22.59 2.82 -5.70
CA PHE A 204 -22.83 2.07 -4.48
C PHE A 204 -23.52 2.90 -3.40
N ARG A 205 -23.15 4.18 -3.28
CA ARG A 205 -23.82 5.11 -2.37
C ARG A 205 -25.30 5.29 -2.74
N ARG A 206 -25.63 5.45 -4.02
CA ARG A 206 -27.03 5.55 -4.48
C ARG A 206 -27.83 4.27 -4.22
N ILE A 207 -27.29 3.11 -4.62
CA ILE A 207 -27.97 1.81 -4.46
C ILE A 207 -28.26 1.51 -2.98
N ASN A 208 -27.29 1.74 -2.10
CA ASN A 208 -27.49 1.48 -0.68
C ASN A 208 -28.46 2.49 -0.05
N THR A 209 -28.40 3.77 -0.43
CA THR A 209 -29.36 4.79 0.07
C THR A 209 -30.81 4.48 -0.34
N GLU A 210 -31.04 4.03 -1.59
CA GLU A 210 -32.38 3.66 -2.07
C GLU A 210 -32.93 2.42 -1.37
N ARG A 211 -32.05 1.46 -1.06
CA ARG A 211 -32.42 0.22 -0.40
C ARG A 211 -32.70 0.43 1.09
N ASP A 212 -31.96 1.32 1.76
CA ASP A 212 -32.23 1.77 3.13
C ASP A 212 -33.62 2.43 3.24
N ARG A 213 -33.99 3.25 2.24
CA ARG A 213 -35.34 3.84 2.17
C ARG A 213 -36.45 2.81 2.00
N LYS A 214 -36.22 1.72 1.26
CA LYS A 214 -37.19 0.64 1.07
C LYS A 214 -37.34 -0.28 2.30
N GLU A 215 -36.34 -0.35 3.16
CA GLU A 215 -36.40 -1.13 4.41
C GLU A 215 -37.00 -0.33 5.58
N ALA A 216 -37.04 1.01 5.46
CA ALA A 216 -37.54 1.92 6.49
C ALA A 216 -39.00 2.38 6.28
N GLY A 217 -39.61 2.06 5.14
CA GLY A 217 -41.02 2.33 4.82
C GLY A 217 -41.83 1.05 4.77
#